data_AF-I0YLE5-F1
#
_entry.id   AF-I0YLE5-F1
#
_cell.length_a   1.000
_cell.length_b   1.000
_cell.length_c   1.000
_cell.angle_alpha   90.00
_cell.angle_beta   90.00
_cell.angle_gamma   90.00
#
_symmetry.space_group_name_H-M   'P 1'
#
loop_
_entity.id
_entity.type
_entity.pdbx_description
1 polymer ?
#
loop_
_entity_poly.entity_id
_entity_poly.type
_entity_poly.pdbx_seq_one_letter_code
_entity_poly.pdbx_strand_id
1 'polypeptide(L)'
;MAVSSGFTVPAMGLMHCDSLEIFTRGVRGSEGERLRGGVLGLGLLMGGAVFSFGHSVGCTKAEILAIKDDDAWHKRLVRYYSYFGFERVRAVGDSGLRDLPDLLVWGGVGMRMDADIEDLLRRWTAAIRRSDR
;
A
#
# COMPACT_ATOMS: atom_id res chain seq x y z
N MET A 1 -0.14 -7.80 -14.97
CA MET A 1 1.10 -7.06 -14.65
C MET A 1 0.80 -6.17 -13.47
N ALA A 2 1.70 -6.02 -12.51
CA ALA A 2 1.50 -5.12 -11.38
C ALA A 2 2.74 -4.25 -11.21
N VAL A 3 2.52 -2.98 -10.87
CA VAL A 3 3.57 -1.96 -10.74
C VAL A 3 3.38 -1.27 -9.40
N SER A 4 4.47 -1.04 -8.69
CA SER A 4 4.48 -0.22 -7.49
C SER A 4 5.50 0.90 -7.63
N SER A 5 5.12 2.12 -7.30
CA SER A 5 6.02 3.27 -7.19
C SER A 5 6.18 3.69 -5.73
N GLY A 6 7.36 4.21 -5.40
CA GLY A 6 7.69 4.65 -4.06
C GLY A 6 9.20 4.80 -3.87
N PHE A 7 9.62 5.13 -2.67
CA PHE A 7 11.02 5.21 -2.29
C PHE A 7 11.23 4.70 -0.87
N THR A 8 12.47 4.33 -0.56
CA THR A 8 12.88 3.92 0.78
C THR A 8 13.89 4.93 1.33
N VAL A 9 13.81 5.19 2.62
CA VAL A 9 14.75 6.01 3.38
C VAL A 9 15.25 5.16 4.55
N PRO A 10 16.24 4.27 4.31
CA PRO A 10 16.71 3.32 5.32
C PRO A 10 17.22 4.00 6.59
N ALA A 11 17.87 5.17 6.44
CA ALA A 11 18.36 5.96 7.56
C ALA A 11 17.26 6.42 8.54
N MET A 12 16.00 6.50 8.08
CA MET A 12 14.84 6.84 8.90
C MET A 12 13.91 5.63 9.15
N GLY A 13 14.29 4.44 8.68
CA GLY A 13 13.45 3.25 8.74
C GLY A 13 12.13 3.40 7.97
N LEU A 14 12.07 4.29 6.97
CA LEU A 14 10.82 4.70 6.33
C LEU A 14 10.73 4.18 4.90
N MET A 15 9.60 3.56 4.58
CA MET A 15 9.19 3.20 3.23
C MET A 15 7.99 4.04 2.82
N HIS A 16 8.15 4.83 1.77
CA HIS A 16 7.09 5.66 1.23
C HIS A 16 6.48 4.98 0.01
N CYS A 17 5.18 4.66 0.09
CA CYS A 17 4.41 4.01 -0.95
C CYS A 17 3.52 5.02 -1.64
N ASP A 18 3.73 5.21 -2.95
CA ASP A 18 3.02 6.23 -3.75
C ASP A 18 1.86 5.59 -4.53
N SER A 19 2.14 4.60 -5.38
CA SER A 19 1.11 3.85 -6.08
C SER A 19 1.35 2.34 -6.08
N LEU A 20 0.24 1.58 -6.12
CA LEU A 20 0.24 0.15 -6.39
C LEU A 20 -0.87 -0.14 -7.40
N GLU A 21 -0.48 -0.36 -8.65
CA GLU A 21 -1.40 -0.58 -9.76
C GLU A 21 -1.37 -2.05 -10.19
N ILE A 22 -2.55 -2.67 -10.28
CA ILE A 22 -2.70 -4.08 -10.68
C ILE A 22 -3.47 -4.13 -12.00
N PHE A 23 -2.76 -4.43 -13.08
CA PHE A 23 -3.32 -4.64 -14.41
C PHE A 23 -3.70 -6.10 -14.60
N THR A 24 -5.01 -6.39 -14.61
CA THR A 24 -5.56 -7.74 -14.80
C THR A 24 -5.93 -8.05 -16.25
N ARG A 25 -5.82 -7.08 -17.15
CA ARG A 25 -6.19 -7.24 -18.56
C ARG A 25 -5.17 -8.13 -19.28
N GLY A 26 -5.62 -9.31 -19.75
CA GLY A 26 -4.84 -10.19 -20.62
C GLY A 26 -4.03 -11.31 -19.95
N VAL A 27 -4.12 -11.48 -18.62
CA VAL A 27 -3.42 -12.59 -17.96
C VAL A 27 -4.21 -13.89 -18.15
N ARG A 28 -3.83 -14.68 -19.16
CA ARG A 28 -4.29 -16.07 -19.37
C ARG A 28 -3.23 -17.02 -18.80
N GLY A 29 -3.65 -17.99 -18.01
CA GLY A 29 -2.75 -19.06 -17.56
C GLY A 29 -2.24 -19.88 -18.74
N SER A 30 -1.06 -20.49 -18.59
CA SER A 30 -0.39 -21.29 -19.64
C SER A 30 -1.20 -22.49 -20.12
N GLU A 31 -2.18 -22.95 -19.33
CA GLU A 31 -3.02 -24.13 -19.64
C GLU A 31 -4.51 -23.79 -19.82
N GLY A 32 -4.86 -22.53 -20.14
CA GLY A 32 -6.28 -22.15 -20.33
C GLY A 32 -7.11 -22.15 -19.04
N GLU A 33 -6.51 -22.47 -17.90
CA GLU A 33 -7.11 -22.29 -16.59
C GLU A 33 -7.26 -20.79 -16.28
N ARG A 34 -8.45 -20.40 -15.81
CA ARG A 34 -8.63 -19.11 -15.13
C ARG A 34 -7.68 -19.10 -13.94
N LEU A 35 -6.78 -18.10 -13.87
CA LEU A 35 -5.94 -17.87 -12.70
C LEU A 35 -6.78 -18.00 -11.43
N ARG A 36 -6.44 -19.01 -10.60
CA ARG A 36 -6.97 -19.16 -9.25
C ARG A 36 -6.34 -18.06 -8.38
N GLY A 37 -6.85 -16.85 -8.50
CA GLY A 37 -6.34 -15.68 -7.78
C GLY A 37 -6.95 -14.41 -8.33
N GLY A 38 -7.95 -13.87 -7.62
CA GLY A 38 -8.54 -12.57 -7.96
C GLY A 38 -7.52 -11.44 -7.85
N VAL A 39 -7.89 -10.23 -8.32
CA VAL A 39 -7.09 -8.98 -8.23
C VAL A 39 -6.47 -8.81 -6.83
N LEU A 40 -7.21 -9.19 -5.79
CA LEU A 40 -6.81 -9.11 -4.39
C LEU A 40 -5.62 -10.02 -4.05
N GLY A 41 -5.56 -11.24 -4.60
CA GLY A 41 -4.44 -12.16 -4.35
C GLY A 41 -3.14 -11.67 -4.99
N LEU A 42 -3.22 -11.17 -6.23
CA LEU A 42 -2.08 -10.53 -6.90
C LEU A 42 -1.61 -9.28 -6.14
N GLY A 43 -2.55 -8.47 -5.63
CA GLY A 43 -2.22 -7.30 -4.81
C GLY A 43 -1.54 -7.68 -3.51
N LEU A 44 -2.00 -8.74 -2.86
CA LEU A 44 -1.40 -9.25 -1.62
C LEU A 44 0.02 -9.78 -1.85
N LEU A 45 0.25 -10.52 -2.94
CA LEU A 45 1.57 -11.03 -3.32
C LEU A 45 2.53 -9.88 -3.65
N MET A 46 2.07 -8.92 -4.45
CA MET A 46 2.89 -7.77 -4.83
C MET A 46 3.22 -6.88 -3.64
N GLY A 47 2.23 -6.52 -2.81
CA GLY A 47 2.49 -5.74 -1.61
C GLY A 47 3.37 -6.52 -0.63
N GLY A 48 3.17 -7.84 -0.49
CA GLY A 48 4.06 -8.69 0.32
C GLY A 48 5.51 -8.67 -0.15
N ALA A 49 5.75 -8.74 -1.46
CA ALA A 49 7.09 -8.62 -2.04
C ALA A 49 7.70 -7.22 -1.79
N VAL A 50 6.91 -6.17 -1.99
CA VAL A 50 7.31 -4.76 -1.79
C VAL A 50 7.67 -4.49 -0.33
N PHE A 51 6.85 -4.92 0.63
CA PHE A 51 7.13 -4.76 2.06
C PHE A 51 8.29 -5.64 2.54
N SER A 52 8.46 -6.83 1.97
CA SER A 52 9.61 -7.70 2.25
C SER A 52 10.91 -7.04 1.80
N PHE A 53 10.90 -6.38 0.64
CA PHE A 53 12.02 -5.55 0.19
C PHE A 53 12.27 -4.37 1.14
N GLY A 54 11.23 -3.63 1.53
CA GLY A 54 11.37 -2.55 2.52
C GLY A 54 12.03 -3.02 3.81
N HIS A 55 11.57 -4.16 4.34
CA HIS A 55 12.14 -4.79 5.53
C HIS A 55 13.60 -5.19 5.35
N SER A 56 13.98 -5.80 4.21
CA SER A 56 15.35 -6.26 3.97
C SER A 56 16.37 -5.13 3.86
N VAL A 57 15.93 -3.93 3.46
CA VAL A 57 16.76 -2.71 3.40
C VAL A 57 16.72 -1.94 4.74
N GLY A 58 16.02 -2.45 5.76
CA GLY A 58 16.00 -1.86 7.11
C GLY A 58 14.88 -0.85 7.36
N CYS A 59 13.85 -0.81 6.52
CA CYS A 59 12.65 -0.04 6.80
C CYS A 59 11.75 -0.79 7.80
N THR A 60 11.24 -0.09 8.81
CA THR A 60 10.30 -0.62 9.80
C THR A 60 8.89 -0.08 9.58
N LYS A 61 8.76 1.08 8.94
CA LYS A 61 7.50 1.79 8.76
C LYS A 61 7.17 1.97 7.28
N ALA A 62 5.94 1.68 6.89
CA ALA A 62 5.38 2.00 5.58
C ALA A 62 4.37 3.15 5.70
N GLU A 63 4.45 4.14 4.82
CA GLU A 63 3.52 5.28 4.76
C GLU A 63 2.85 5.35 3.39
N ILE A 64 1.56 5.72 3.38
CA ILE A 64 0.75 5.92 2.17
C ILE A 64 -0.23 7.08 2.37
N LEU A 65 -0.53 7.83 1.30
CA LEU A 65 -1.58 8.85 1.32
C LEU A 65 -2.84 8.37 0.59
N ALA A 66 -3.95 8.33 1.31
CA ALA A 66 -5.26 8.24 0.67
C ALA A 66 -5.69 9.64 0.20
N ILE A 67 -5.40 9.96 -1.06
CA ILE A 67 -5.73 11.24 -1.70
C ILE A 67 -7.25 11.50 -1.62
N LYS A 68 -7.62 12.76 -1.38
CA LYS A 68 -9.01 13.23 -1.25
C LYS A 68 -9.45 13.99 -2.51
N ASP A 69 -9.52 13.29 -3.64
CA ASP A 69 -10.07 13.88 -4.89
C ASP A 69 -11.60 13.91 -4.88
N ASP A 70 -12.22 12.84 -4.38
CA ASP A 70 -13.68 12.70 -4.21
C ASP A 70 -13.99 12.09 -2.84
N ASP A 71 -15.00 12.61 -2.14
CA ASP A 71 -15.32 12.20 -0.77
C ASP A 71 -15.75 10.73 -0.66
N ALA A 72 -16.45 10.18 -1.66
CA ALA A 72 -16.89 8.80 -1.65
C ALA A 72 -15.73 7.85 -1.95
N TRP A 73 -14.87 8.19 -2.92
CA TRP A 73 -13.65 7.45 -3.23
C TRP A 73 -12.63 7.51 -2.09
N HIS A 74 -12.43 8.67 -1.50
CA HIS A 74 -11.54 8.86 -0.34
C HIS A 74 -11.95 7.95 0.83
N LYS A 75 -13.23 7.94 1.19
CA LYS A 75 -13.74 7.05 2.25
C LYS A 75 -13.58 5.56 1.92
N ARG A 76 -13.58 5.18 0.63
CA ARG A 76 -13.32 3.80 0.19
C ARG A 76 -11.84 3.46 0.31
N LEU A 77 -10.95 4.34 -0.15
CA LEU A 77 -9.50 4.17 -0.06
C LEU A 77 -9.03 4.02 1.38
N VAL A 78 -9.49 4.91 2.27
CA VAL A 78 -9.15 4.84 3.70
C VAL A 78 -9.62 3.53 4.32
N ARG A 79 -10.84 3.06 3.99
CA ARG A 79 -11.32 1.75 4.48
C ARG A 79 -10.50 0.59 3.91
N TYR A 80 -10.13 0.67 2.64
CA TYR A 80 -9.34 -0.35 1.96
C TYR A 80 -7.96 -0.46 2.62
N TYR A 81 -7.22 0.64 2.75
CA TYR A 81 -5.91 0.62 3.42
C TYR A 81 -5.99 0.19 4.88
N SER A 82 -7.02 0.61 5.62
CA SER A 82 -7.23 0.11 6.99
C SER A 82 -7.47 -1.40 7.04
N TYR A 83 -8.20 -1.97 6.08
CA TYR A 83 -8.36 -3.43 5.99
C TYR A 83 -7.04 -4.15 5.77
N PHE A 84 -6.11 -3.55 5.03
CA PHE A 84 -4.77 -4.09 4.80
C PHE A 84 -3.81 -3.96 6.00
N GLY A 85 -4.16 -3.16 7.00
CA GLY A 85 -3.36 -2.97 8.22
C GLY A 85 -2.76 -1.58 8.37
N PHE A 86 -3.13 -0.60 7.54
CA PHE A 86 -2.70 0.79 7.69
C PHE A 86 -3.58 1.55 8.69
N GLU A 87 -2.94 2.28 9.59
CA GLU A 87 -3.60 3.09 10.60
C GLU A 87 -3.66 4.55 10.19
N ARG A 88 -4.71 5.25 10.60
CA ARG A 88 -4.90 6.67 10.29
C ARG A 88 -4.01 7.52 11.19
N VAL A 89 -3.07 8.26 10.61
CA VAL A 89 -2.14 9.09 11.39
C VAL A 89 -2.50 10.57 11.35
N ARG A 90 -2.68 11.14 10.16
CA ARG A 90 -2.99 12.57 10.02
C ARG A 90 -3.79 12.88 8.75
N ALA A 91 -4.82 13.71 8.86
CA ALA A 91 -5.42 14.35 7.71
C ALA A 91 -4.50 15.49 7.23
N VAL A 92 -3.93 15.35 6.03
CA VAL A 92 -3.04 16.31 5.38
C VAL A 92 -3.89 17.31 4.62
N GLY A 93 -3.77 18.61 4.95
CA GLY A 93 -4.43 19.72 4.27
C GLY A 93 -5.51 20.44 5.10
N ASP A 94 -5.87 19.92 6.28
CA ASP A 94 -6.86 20.54 7.18
C ASP A 94 -6.23 21.51 8.20
N SER A 95 -4.89 21.56 8.31
CA SER A 95 -4.16 22.30 9.36
C SER A 95 -3.30 23.46 8.85
N GLY A 96 -3.46 23.87 7.59
CA GLY A 96 -2.78 25.04 7.01
C GLY A 96 -1.26 24.88 6.89
N LEU A 97 -0.47 25.85 7.40
CA LEU A 97 1.00 25.90 7.23
C LEU A 97 1.76 24.73 7.87
N ARG A 98 1.15 23.99 8.81
CA ARG A 98 1.76 22.78 9.40
C ARG A 98 1.76 21.57 8.46
N ASP A 99 0.95 21.61 7.41
CA ASP A 99 0.83 20.54 6.43
C ASP A 99 1.74 20.78 5.21
N LEU A 100 2.47 21.91 5.15
CA LEU A 100 3.39 22.23 4.05
C LEU A 100 4.39 21.11 3.73
N PRO A 101 5.06 20.45 4.70
CA PRO A 101 5.98 19.36 4.41
C PRO A 101 5.26 18.13 3.84
N ASP A 102 4.08 17.78 4.39
CA ASP A 102 3.28 16.66 3.91
C ASP A 102 2.70 16.97 2.51
N LEU A 103 2.27 18.21 2.25
CA LEU A 103 1.83 18.68 0.93
C LEU A 103 2.96 18.71 -0.11
N LEU A 104 4.20 19.00 0.31
CA LEU A 104 5.37 18.95 -0.58
C LEU A 104 5.77 17.52 -0.93
N VAL A 105 5.67 16.59 0.02
CA VAL A 105 6.02 15.18 -0.17
C VAL A 105 4.96 14.45 -0.99
N TRP A 106 3.68 14.68 -0.69
CA TRP A 106 2.58 13.95 -1.31
C TRP A 106 1.90 14.70 -2.47
N GLY A 107 2.14 15.99 -2.63
CA GLY A 107 1.57 16.81 -3.70
C GLY A 107 0.06 17.05 -3.61
N GLY A 108 -0.62 16.62 -2.54
CA GLY A 108 -2.08 16.65 -2.44
C GLY A 108 -2.64 16.55 -1.03
N VAL A 109 -3.94 16.85 -0.90
CA VAL A 109 -4.73 16.76 0.34
C VAL A 109 -5.26 15.33 0.49
N GLY A 110 -5.21 14.77 1.70
CA GLY A 110 -5.59 13.38 1.90
C GLY A 110 -5.46 12.89 3.33
N MET A 111 -5.62 11.60 3.54
CA MET A 111 -5.43 10.95 4.84
C MET A 111 -4.12 10.17 4.79
N ARG A 112 -3.11 10.63 5.54
CA ARG A 112 -1.85 9.90 5.69
C ARG A 112 -2.06 8.71 6.62
N MET A 113 -1.64 7.56 6.14
CA MET A 113 -1.79 6.30 6.84
C MET A 113 -0.45 5.60 6.94
N ASP A 114 -0.18 5.06 8.12
CA ASP A 114 1.11 4.46 8.44
C ASP A 114 0.88 3.00 8.87
N ALA A 115 1.86 2.13 8.65
CA ALA A 115 1.83 0.75 9.09
C ALA A 115 3.23 0.29 9.49
N ASP A 116 3.30 -0.62 10.46
CA ASP A 116 4.52 -1.35 10.75
C ASP A 116 4.71 -2.48 9.72
N ILE A 117 5.88 -2.52 9.09
CA ILE A 117 6.20 -3.45 8.01
C ILE A 117 6.22 -4.90 8.52
N GLU A 118 6.70 -5.13 9.74
CA GLU A 118 6.75 -6.47 10.32
C GLU A 118 5.34 -6.99 10.59
N ASP A 119 4.46 -6.14 11.15
CA ASP A 119 3.06 -6.47 11.38
C ASP A 119 2.30 -6.73 10.08
N LEU A 120 2.55 -5.93 9.04
CA LEU A 120 2.01 -6.17 7.70
C LEU A 120 2.44 -7.54 7.17
N LEU A 121 3.74 -7.83 7.19
CA LEU A 121 4.29 -9.09 6.71
C LEU A 121 3.72 -10.30 7.49
N ARG A 122 3.59 -10.20 8.82
CA ARG A 122 2.99 -11.24 9.66
C ARG A 122 1.54 -11.52 9.26
N ARG A 123 0.72 -10.47 9.10
CA ARG A 123 -0.70 -10.60 8.70
C ARG A 123 -0.84 -11.17 7.29
N TRP A 124 -0.03 -10.67 6.36
CA TRP A 124 -0.16 -11.01 4.94
C TRP A 124 0.41 -12.39 4.62
N THR A 125 1.48 -12.81 5.29
CA THR A 125 2.02 -14.18 5.14
C THR A 125 0.96 -15.23 5.50
N ALA A 126 0.19 -15.01 6.57
CA ALA A 126 -0.90 -15.92 6.92
C ALA A 126 -2.00 -15.96 5.85
N ALA A 127 -2.32 -14.84 5.23
CA ALA A 127 -3.32 -14.75 4.16
C ALA A 127 -2.82 -15.39 2.84
N ILE A 128 -1.56 -15.15 2.45
CA ILE A 128 -0.93 -15.75 1.26
C ILE A 128 -0.86 -17.28 1.41
N ARG A 129 -0.43 -17.80 2.56
CA ARG A 129 -0.34 -19.25 2.80
C ARG A 129 -1.70 -19.95 2.78
N ARG A 130 -2.79 -19.24 3.08
CA ARG A 130 -4.15 -19.80 2.96
C ARG A 130 -4.64 -19.89 1.52
N SER A 131 -4.14 -19.06 0.61
CA SER A 131 -4.51 -19.12 -0.81
C SER A 131 -3.82 -20.24 -1.59
N ASP A 132 -2.80 -20.88 -1.01
CA ASP A 132 -2.03 -21.99 -1.58
C ASP A 132 -2.62 -23.37 -1.25
N ARG A 133 -3.81 -23.42 -0.64
CA ARG A 133 -4.49 -24.63 -0.16
C ARG A 133 -5.88 -24.75 -0.78
#